data_AF-A0A0N9I1C4-F1
#
_entry.id   AF-A0A0N9I1C4-F1
#
_cell.length_a   1.000
_cell.length_b   1.000
_cell.length_c   1.000
_cell.angle_alpha   90.00
_cell.angle_beta   90.00
_cell.angle_gamma   90.00
#
_symmetry.space_group_name_H-M   'P 1'
#
loop_
_entity.id
_entity.type
_entity.pdbx_description
1 polymer ?
#
loop_
_entity_poly.entity_id
_entity_poly.type
_entity_poly.pdbx_seq_one_letter_code
_entity_poly.pdbx_strand_id
1 'polypeptide(L)'
;MDEEVLGWLREFAARTQPIAVEFLDVLSTPGFVHLPVPALRSLAAGIRARWPQVVPYGGRFGADPLPHVTLAMGLRAEDGAAVAERVRRFLPLTGSADRVWIVAYDDGWDLVEAFPLSG
;
A
#
# COMPACT_ATOMS: atom_id res chain seq x y z
N MET A 1 -11.61 -18.34 3.94
CA MET A 1 -11.64 -16.92 4.35
C MET A 1 -13.04 -16.60 4.83
N ASP A 2 -13.17 -15.76 5.85
CA ASP A 2 -14.45 -15.44 6.48
C ASP A 2 -15.36 -14.61 5.56
N GLU A 3 -16.59 -15.08 5.31
CA GLU A 3 -17.58 -14.40 4.47
C GLU A 3 -17.94 -13.02 5.01
N GLU A 4 -17.91 -12.82 6.34
CA GLU A 4 -18.17 -11.52 6.96
C GLU A 4 -17.12 -10.48 6.54
N VAL A 5 -15.84 -10.90 6.53
CA VAL A 5 -14.72 -10.04 6.12
C VAL A 5 -14.87 -9.64 4.66
N LEU A 6 -15.25 -10.58 3.80
CA LEU A 6 -15.45 -10.32 2.38
C LEU A 6 -16.65 -9.44 2.08
N GLY A 7 -17.77 -9.69 2.77
CA GLY A 7 -18.96 -8.85 2.67
C GLY A 7 -18.64 -7.41 3.03
N TRP A 8 -17.93 -7.20 4.15
CA TRP A 8 -17.54 -5.87 4.57
C TRP A 8 -16.59 -5.18 3.59
N LEU A 9 -15.57 -5.88 3.09
CA LEU A 9 -14.62 -5.30 2.11
C LEU A 9 -15.29 -4.96 0.79
N ARG A 10 -16.22 -5.81 0.32
CA ARG A 10 -17.01 -5.53 -0.89
C ARG A 10 -17.82 -4.25 -0.75
N GLU A 11 -18.52 -4.11 0.37
CA GLU A 11 -19.29 -2.91 0.67
C GLU A 11 -18.43 -1.66 0.86
N PHE A 12 -17.31 -1.79 1.57
CA PHE A 12 -16.36 -0.70 1.78
C PHE A 12 -15.76 -0.21 0.45
N ALA A 13 -15.36 -1.14 -0.41
CA ALA A 13 -14.88 -0.85 -1.75
C ALA A 13 -15.97 -0.20 -2.63
N ALA A 14 -17.19 -0.74 -2.60
CA ALA A 14 -18.31 -0.21 -3.38
C ALA A 14 -18.66 1.24 -3.03
N ARG A 15 -18.45 1.68 -1.78
CA ARG A 15 -18.67 3.07 -1.32
C ARG A 15 -17.45 3.98 -1.49
N THR A 16 -16.32 3.43 -1.93
CA THR A 16 -15.08 4.19 -2.07
C THR A 16 -14.83 4.46 -3.55
N GLN A 17 -14.69 5.74 -3.89
CA GLN A 17 -14.33 6.17 -5.24
C GLN A 17 -12.90 5.73 -5.59
N PRO A 18 -12.59 5.42 -6.86
CA PRO A 18 -11.21 5.27 -7.31
C PRO A 18 -10.34 6.46 -6.89
N ILE A 19 -9.11 6.17 -6.46
CA ILE A 19 -8.22 7.18 -5.88
C ILE A 19 -7.12 7.48 -6.89
N ALA A 20 -7.11 8.71 -7.41
CA ALA A 20 -5.98 9.20 -8.18
C ALA A 20 -4.72 9.22 -7.30
N VAL A 21 -3.62 8.67 -7.83
CA VAL A 21 -2.33 8.65 -7.15
C VAL A 21 -1.30 9.38 -7.99
N GLU A 22 -0.42 10.09 -7.30
CA GLU A 22 0.73 10.77 -7.90
C GLU A 22 1.96 10.43 -7.06
N PHE A 23 3.01 9.97 -7.74
CA PHE A 23 4.29 9.70 -7.16
C PHE A 23 5.21 10.86 -7.54
N LEU A 24 5.46 11.73 -6.55
CA LEU A 24 6.26 12.94 -6.71
C LEU A 24 7.71 12.76 -6.24
N ASP A 25 7.95 11.78 -5.37
CA ASP A 25 9.25 11.57 -4.77
C ASP A 25 9.55 10.07 -4.57
N VAL A 26 10.83 9.76 -4.41
CA VAL A 26 11.35 8.45 -4.02
C VAL A 26 12.28 8.62 -2.83
N LEU A 27 11.94 7.92 -1.74
CA LEU A 27 12.68 7.96 -0.49
C LEU A 27 13.56 6.72 -0.36
N SER A 28 14.82 6.96 0.02
CA SER A 28 15.79 5.91 0.32
C SER A 28 16.23 6.05 1.76
N THR A 29 15.96 5.01 2.56
CA THR A 29 16.52 4.83 3.90
C THR A 29 17.39 3.58 3.91
N PRO A 30 18.26 3.36 4.91
CA PRO A 30 19.13 2.18 4.94
C PRO A 30 18.33 0.88 4.76
N GLY A 31 18.60 0.16 3.67
CA GLY A 31 17.95 -1.11 3.34
C GLY A 31 16.55 -1.01 2.74
N PHE A 32 16.04 0.19 2.42
CA PHE A 32 14.65 0.37 1.99
C PHE A 32 14.48 1.54 1.02
N VAL A 33 13.88 1.28 -0.15
CA VAL A 33 13.53 2.31 -1.13
C VAL A 33 12.05 2.22 -1.45
N HIS A 34 11.33 3.35 -1.39
CA HIS A 34 9.89 3.38 -1.60
C HIS A 34 9.40 4.69 -2.22
N LEU A 35 8.22 4.63 -2.84
CA LEU A 35 7.45 5.78 -3.28
C LEU A 35 6.35 6.07 -2.25
N PRO A 36 6.31 7.25 -1.61
CA PRO A 36 5.20 7.63 -0.74
C PRO A 36 3.89 7.72 -1.53
N VAL A 37 2.77 7.25 -0.93
CA VAL A 37 1.42 7.35 -1.54
C VAL A 37 0.41 7.92 -0.55
N PRO A 38 0.55 9.19 -0.12
CA PRO A 38 -0.31 9.78 0.91
C PRO A 38 -1.79 9.79 0.53
N ALA A 39 -2.11 9.78 -0.77
CA ALA A 39 -3.49 9.71 -1.27
C ALA A 39 -4.26 8.48 -0.76
N LEU A 40 -3.58 7.37 -0.45
CA LEU A 40 -4.20 6.14 0.08
C LEU A 40 -4.40 6.15 1.60
N ARG A 41 -4.02 7.23 2.30
CA ARG A 41 -4.06 7.28 3.77
C ARG A 41 -5.47 7.05 4.33
N SER A 42 -6.47 7.70 3.76
CA SER A 42 -7.87 7.57 4.22
C SER A 42 -8.42 6.16 3.98
N LEU A 43 -8.09 5.54 2.83
CA LEU A 43 -8.46 4.16 2.53
C LEU A 43 -7.86 3.20 3.57
N ALA A 44 -6.55 3.30 3.81
CA ALA A 44 -5.85 2.46 4.77
C ALA A 44 -6.36 2.67 6.20
N ALA A 45 -6.67 3.92 6.58
CA ALA A 45 -7.27 4.24 7.87
C ALA A 45 -8.66 3.63 8.04
N GLY A 46 -9.51 3.66 7.01
CA GLY A 46 -10.83 3.04 7.02
C GLY A 46 -10.77 1.53 7.25
N ILE A 47 -9.83 0.85 6.59
CA ILE A 47 -9.57 -0.59 6.79
C ILE A 47 -9.10 -0.85 8.23
N ARG A 48 -8.11 -0.10 8.73
CA ARG A 48 -7.62 -0.31 10.11
C ARG A 48 -8.67 -0.03 11.18
N ALA A 49 -9.56 0.94 10.96
CA ALA A 49 -10.64 1.23 11.89
C ALA A 49 -11.61 0.06 12.08
N ARG A 50 -11.76 -0.81 11.07
CA ARG A 50 -12.60 -2.01 11.13
C ARG A 50 -11.98 -3.15 11.93
N TRP A 51 -10.65 -3.23 11.97
CA TRP A 51 -9.90 -4.26 12.68
C TRP A 51 -8.81 -3.65 13.57
N PRO A 52 -9.17 -2.89 14.62
CA PRO A 52 -8.20 -2.20 15.49
C PRO A 52 -7.26 -3.17 16.23
N GLN A 53 -7.66 -4.43 16.39
CA GLN A 53 -6.83 -5.49 16.96
C GLN A 53 -5.70 -5.97 16.03
N VAL A 54 -5.80 -5.69 14.72
CA VAL A 54 -4.78 -6.05 13.73
C VAL A 54 -3.81 -4.88 13.60
N VAL A 55 -2.68 -4.97 14.29
CA VAL A 55 -1.66 -3.90 14.30
C VAL A 55 -0.62 -4.16 13.21
N PRO A 56 -0.50 -3.31 12.17
CA PRO A 56 0.49 -3.49 11.12
C PRO A 56 1.90 -3.61 11.69
N TYR A 57 2.63 -4.62 11.24
CA TYR A 57 4.02 -4.89 11.66
C TYR A 57 4.21 -4.96 13.19
N GLY A 58 3.18 -5.40 13.93
CA GLY A 58 3.20 -5.44 15.39
C GLY A 58 3.39 -4.08 16.05
N GLY A 59 3.08 -2.98 15.36
CA GLY A 59 3.19 -1.61 15.88
C GLY A 59 4.55 -0.96 15.67
N ARG A 60 5.50 -1.62 14.99
CA ARG A 60 6.86 -1.12 14.73
C ARG A 60 6.91 0.29 14.14
N PHE A 61 5.89 0.68 13.37
CA PHE A 61 5.81 1.97 12.68
C PHE A 61 4.66 2.87 13.18
N GLY A 62 4.18 2.63 14.41
CA GLY A 62 3.07 3.36 15.01
C GLY A 62 1.69 2.91 14.50
N ALA A 63 0.64 3.63 14.92
CA ALA A 63 -0.76 3.27 14.65
C ALA A 63 -1.26 3.64 13.24
N ASP A 64 -0.58 4.57 12.55
CA ASP A 64 -0.92 5.06 11.21
C ASP A 64 0.34 5.16 10.35
N PRO A 65 0.93 4.02 9.94
CA PRO A 65 2.08 4.04 9.05
C PRO A 65 1.68 4.64 7.69
N LEU A 66 2.54 5.50 7.15
CA LEU A 66 2.30 6.14 5.85
C LEU A 66 2.29 5.10 4.72
N PRO A 67 1.23 5.09 3.88
CA PRO A 67 1.18 4.22 2.71
C PRO A 67 2.30 4.52 1.73
N HIS A 68 2.87 3.48 1.16
CA HIS A 68 3.95 3.57 0.18
C HIS A 68 3.94 2.36 -0.74
N VAL A 69 4.62 2.49 -1.88
CA VAL A 69 4.99 1.36 -2.74
C VAL A 69 6.45 1.05 -2.49
N THR A 70 6.74 -0.13 -1.95
CA THR A 70 8.10 -0.63 -1.81
C THR A 70 8.68 -0.94 -3.19
N LEU A 71 9.85 -0.35 -3.49
CA LEU A 71 10.60 -0.63 -4.72
C LEU A 71 11.71 -1.66 -4.49
N ALA A 72 12.37 -1.58 -3.34
CA ALA A 72 13.41 -2.53 -2.95
C ALA A 72 13.59 -2.59 -1.43
N MET A 73 13.98 -3.77 -0.94
CA MET A 73 14.30 -4.05 0.46
C MET A 73 15.58 -4.86 0.59
N GLY A 74 16.24 -4.80 1.75
CA GLY A 74 17.43 -5.62 2.03
C GLY A 74 18.69 -5.19 1.29
N LEU A 75 18.72 -3.96 0.77
CA LEU A 75 19.84 -3.41 0.02
C LEU A 75 20.93 -2.83 0.92
N ARG A 76 22.16 -2.74 0.40
CA ARG A 76 23.19 -1.87 0.98
C ARG A 76 22.83 -0.41 0.70
N ALA A 77 23.30 0.52 1.53
CA ALA A 77 22.93 1.94 1.42
C ALA A 77 23.28 2.55 0.04
N GLU A 78 24.45 2.21 -0.50
CA GLU A 78 24.87 2.66 -1.84
C GLU A 78 23.97 2.14 -2.97
N ASP A 79 23.51 0.90 -2.86
CA ASP A 79 22.60 0.30 -3.85
C ASP A 79 21.22 0.99 -3.79
N GLY A 80 20.74 1.31 -2.58
CA GLY A 80 19.49 2.06 -2.39
C GLY A 80 19.52 3.46 -3.00
N ALA A 81 20.63 4.19 -2.83
CA ALA A 81 20.81 5.51 -3.44
C ALA A 81 20.81 5.44 -4.97
N ALA A 82 21.46 4.42 -5.55
CA ALA A 82 21.48 4.20 -6.99
C ALA A 82 20.08 3.89 -7.56
N VAL A 83 19.30 3.05 -6.86
CA VAL A 83 17.89 2.77 -7.23
C VAL A 83 17.06 4.04 -7.20
N ALA A 84 17.13 4.81 -6.11
CA ALA A 84 16.38 6.06 -6.00
C ALA A 84 16.73 7.04 -7.13
N GLU A 85 18.01 7.20 -7.46
CA GLU A 85 18.46 8.08 -8.53
C GLU A 85 18.00 7.63 -9.92
N ARG A 86 17.89 6.33 -10.15
CA ARG A 86 17.30 5.79 -11.37
C ARG A 86 15.81 6.10 -11.46
N VAL A 87 15.09 5.94 -10.35
CA VAL A 87 13.64 6.13 -10.25
C VAL A 87 13.24 7.60 -10.41
N ARG A 88 14.01 8.55 -9.85
CA ARG A 88 13.73 10.00 -9.96
C ARG A 88 13.54 10.49 -11.40
N ARG A 89 14.22 9.86 -12.36
CA ARG A 89 14.13 10.22 -13.79
C ARG A 89 12.78 9.91 -14.42
N PHE A 90 11.96 9.10 -13.76
CA PHE A 90 10.62 8.75 -14.20
C PHE A 90 9.52 9.55 -13.49
N LEU A 91 9.87 10.32 -12.46
CA LEU A 91 8.90 11.13 -11.72
C LEU A 91 8.66 12.47 -12.43
N PRO A 92 7.44 13.04 -12.37
CA PRO A 92 6.26 12.50 -11.68
C PRO A 92 5.60 11.34 -12.43
N LEU A 93 5.08 10.36 -11.68
CA LEU A 93 4.24 9.28 -12.21
C LEU A 93 2.81 9.45 -11.69
N THR A 94 1.82 9.28 -12.57
CA THR A 94 0.40 9.32 -12.21
C THR A 94 -0.25 7.95 -12.42
N GLY A 95 -1.30 7.68 -11.65
CA GLY A 95 -2.08 6.46 -11.76
C GLY A 95 -3.42 6.57 -11.03
N SER A 96 -4.14 5.45 -10.99
CA SER A 96 -5.38 5.32 -10.23
C SER A 96 -5.37 3.99 -9.47
N ALA A 97 -5.68 4.04 -8.19
CA ALA A 97 -6.04 2.87 -7.42
C ALA A 97 -7.55 2.67 -7.56
N ASP A 98 -7.95 1.61 -8.24
CA ASP A 98 -9.35 1.31 -8.57
C ASP A 98 -9.86 0.01 -7.93
N ARG A 99 -9.02 -0.69 -7.17
CA ARG A 99 -9.35 -1.96 -6.52
C ARG A 99 -8.65 -2.11 -5.16
N VAL A 100 -9.28 -2.86 -4.27
CA VAL A 100 -8.68 -3.42 -3.05
C VAL A 100 -8.58 -4.93 -3.21
N TRP A 101 -7.39 -5.49 -2.99
CA TRP A 101 -7.15 -6.93 -3.11
C TRP A 101 -6.89 -7.51 -1.73
N ILE A 102 -7.48 -8.67 -1.45
CA ILE A 102 -7.04 -9.52 -0.35
C ILE A 102 -6.07 -10.52 -0.92
N VAL A 103 -4.89 -10.56 -0.33
CA VAL A 103 -3.83 -11.49 -0.69
C VAL A 103 -3.44 -12.30 0.55
N ALA A 104 -3.20 -13.59 0.36
CA ALA A 104 -2.58 -14.46 1.36
C ALA A 104 -1.09 -14.59 1.05
N TYR A 105 -0.27 -14.74 2.09
CA TYR A 105 1.16 -14.97 1.94
C TYR A 105 1.57 -16.21 2.72
N ASP A 106 1.85 -17.29 1.99
CA ASP A 106 2.43 -18.53 2.52
C ASP A 106 3.81 -18.72 1.87
N ASP A 107 3.93 -19.58 0.85
CA ASP A 107 5.16 -19.74 0.05
C ASP A 107 5.31 -18.68 -1.06
N GLY A 108 4.32 -17.80 -1.17
CA GLY A 108 4.20 -16.74 -2.17
C GLY A 108 2.92 -15.92 -1.95
N TRP A 109 2.69 -14.93 -2.81
CA TRP A 109 1.45 -14.13 -2.77
C TRP A 109 0.36 -14.81 -3.60
N ASP A 110 -0.73 -15.17 -2.95
CA ASP A 110 -1.93 -15.68 -3.60
C ASP A 110 -3.06 -14.65 -3.54
N LEU A 111 -3.64 -14.35 -4.71
CA LEU A 111 -4.84 -13.52 -4.77
C LEU A 111 -6.03 -14.31 -4.25
N VAL A 112 -6.66 -13.78 -3.19
CA VAL A 112 -7.86 -14.40 -2.64
C VAL A 112 -9.12 -13.79 -3.25
N GLU A 113 -9.22 -12.46 -3.25
CA GLU A 113 -10.30 -11.74 -3.94
C GLU A 113 -9.91 -10.29 -4.26
N ALA A 114 -10.52 -9.70 -5.29
CA ALA A 114 -10.35 -8.30 -5.66
C ALA A 114 -11.71 -7.58 -5.73
N PHE A 115 -11.80 -6.43 -5.06
CA PHE A 115 -13.01 -5.60 -4.98
C PHE A 115 -12.80 -4.29 -5.75
N PRO A 116 -13.64 -3.97 -6.75
CA PRO A 116 -13.58 -2.68 -7.42
C PRO A 116 -14.00 -1.54 -6.49
N LEU A 117 -13.25 -0.45 -6.55
CA LEU A 117 -13.64 0.85 -6.03
C LEU A 117 -14.57 1.49 -7.06
N SER A 118 -15.85 1.63 -6.73
CA SER A 118 -16.86 2.15 -7.66
C SER A 118 -17.47 3.47 -7.20
N GLY A 119 -17.64 3.62 -5.89
CA GLY A 119 -18.19 4.78 -5.21
C GLY A 119 -19.58 5.22 -5.64
#